data_AF-A0A2S0WFW6-F1
#
_entry.id   AF-A0A2S0WFW6-F1
#
_cell.length_a   1.000
_cell.length_b   1.000
_cell.length_c   1.000
_cell.angle_alpha   90.00
_cell.angle_beta   90.00
_cell.angle_gamma   90.00
#
_symmetry.space_group_name_H-M   'P 1'
#
loop_
_entity.id
_entity.type
_entity.pdbx_description
1 polymer ?
#
loop_
_entity_poly.entity_id
_entity_poly.type
_entity_poly.pdbx_seq_one_letter_code
_entity_poly.pdbx_strand_id
1 'polypeptide(L)' 'MGIYYRKKHKVGRNSWLNLSGSGASVSTKVGPVTVNSRGGLWLNLPGGLNYRGRWK' A
#
# COMPACT_ATOMS: atom_id res chain seq x y z
N MET A 1 -9.76 23.11 4.49
CA MET A 1 -8.35 22.68 4.32
C MET A 1 -7.71 22.61 5.69
N GLY A 2 -7.50 21.41 6.22
CA GLY A 2 -6.99 21.19 7.60
C GLY A 2 -5.66 20.45 7.62
N ILE A 3 -5.07 20.32 8.81
CA ILE A 3 -3.80 19.61 9.04
C ILE A 3 -3.97 18.13 8.64
N TYR A 4 -3.30 17.72 7.57
CA TYR A 4 -3.31 16.33 7.11
C TYR A 4 -2.19 15.55 7.79
N TYR A 5 -2.54 14.76 8.80
CA TYR A 5 -1.61 13.80 9.39
C TYR A 5 -1.48 12.56 8.50
N ARG A 6 -0.29 12.31 7.98
CA ARG A 6 0.07 11.08 7.26
C ARG A 6 1.43 10.60 7.76
N LYS A 7 1.45 9.43 8.41
CA LYS A 7 2.67 8.79 8.91
C LYS A 7 2.82 7.41 8.29
N LYS A 8 3.96 7.16 7.65
CA LYS A 8 4.31 5.85 7.09
C LYS A 8 5.37 5.22 7.99
N HIS A 9 5.05 4.10 8.61
CA HIS A 9 5.96 3.35 9.46
C HIS A 9 6.32 2.03 8.79
N LYS A 10 7.60 1.67 8.76
CA LYS A 10 8.06 0.41 8.19
C LYS A 10 7.90 -0.67 9.26
N VAL A 11 7.00 -1.63 9.05
CA VAL A 11 6.68 -2.70 10.03
C VAL A 11 7.53 -3.94 9.78
N GLY A 12 8.02 -4.12 8.55
CA GLY A 12 8.86 -5.25 8.19
C GLY A 12 9.73 -4.96 6.99
N ARG A 13 10.46 -5.97 6.52
CA ARG A 13 11.36 -5.85 5.36
C ARG A 13 10.60 -5.34 4.12
N ASN A 14 9.36 -5.79 3.95
CA ASN A 14 8.50 -5.47 2.82
C ASN A 14 7.10 -4.95 3.22
N SER A 15 6.90 -4.51 4.47
CA SER A 15 5.59 -4.10 4.98
C SER A 15 5.62 -2.68 5.55
N TRP A 16 4.57 -1.91 5.27
CA TRP A 16 4.39 -0.53 5.71
C TRP A 16 3.03 -0.34 6.35
N LEU A 17 3.01 0.36 7.47
CA LEU A 17 1.80 0.88 8.11
C LEU A 17 1.64 2.33 7.72
N ASN A 18 0.58 2.65 7.00
CA ASN A 18 0.20 4.00 6.66
C ASN A 18 -0.91 4.44 7.60
N LEU A 19 -0.56 5.30 8.56
CA LEU A 19 -1.47 5.99 9.45
C LEU A 19 -1.88 7.31 8.79
N SER A 20 -3.17 7.54 8.61
CA SER A 20 -3.70 8.83 8.18
C SER A 20 -4.80 9.30 9.13
N GLY A 21 -5.15 10.59 9.12
CA GLY A 21 -6.28 11.11 9.89
C GLY A 21 -7.61 10.38 9.65
N SER A 22 -7.74 9.69 8.51
CA SER A 22 -8.87 8.83 8.14
C SER A 22 -8.74 7.35 8.54
N GLY A 23 -7.66 6.95 9.21
CA GLY A 23 -7.45 5.59 9.72
C GLY A 23 -6.10 4.97 9.36
N ALA A 24 -5.82 3.80 9.93
CA ALA A 24 -4.62 3.00 9.64
C ALA A 24 -4.83 2.10 8.42
N SER A 25 -3.76 1.80 7.69
CA SER A 25 -3.74 0.76 6.65
C SER A 25 -2.38 0.10 6.59
N VAL A 26 -2.36 -1.19 6.26
CA VAL A 26 -1.13 -1.95 6.12
C VAL A 26 -0.93 -2.25 4.64
N SER A 27 0.28 -2.07 4.13
CA SER A 27 0.67 -2.48 2.78
C SER A 27 1.82 -3.47 2.88
N THR A 28 1.73 -4.61 2.21
CA THR A 28 2.78 -5.62 2.17
C THR A 28 3.14 -5.92 0.73
N LYS A 29 4.45 -5.91 0.43
CA LYS A 29 5.01 -6.28 -0.86
C LYS A 29 5.57 -7.71 -0.81
N VAL A 30 4.99 -8.59 -1.60
CA VAL A 30 5.42 -9.97 -1.79
C VAL A 30 5.89 -10.11 -3.25
N GLY A 31 7.19 -9.97 -3.47
CA GLY A 31 7.79 -10.03 -4.82
C GLY A 31 7.30 -8.91 -5.75
N PRO A 32 6.73 -9.25 -6.93
CA PRO A 32 6.13 -8.26 -7.83
C PRO A 32 4.79 -7.73 -7.31
N VAL A 33 4.20 -8.35 -6.29
CA VAL A 33 2.85 -8.02 -5.82
C VAL A 33 2.93 -7.12 -4.58
N THR A 34 2.11 -6.09 -4.52
CA THR A 34 1.89 -5.23 -3.36
C THR A 34 0.41 -5.22 -3.05
N VAL A 35 0.05 -5.68 -1.86
CA VAL A 35 -1.33 -5.68 -1.37
C VAL A 35 -1.48 -4.68 -0.23
N ASN A 36 -2.58 -3.96 -0.23
CA ASN A 36 -2.97 -3.02 0.83
C ASN A 36 -4.24 -3.53 1.50
N SER A 37 -4.28 -3.48 2.84
CA SER A 37 -5.43 -3.84 3.65
C SER A 37 -6.71 -3.05 3.34
N ARG A 38 -6.61 -1.92 2.61
CA ARG A 38 -7.74 -1.16 2.05
C ARG A 38 -8.27 -1.72 0.73
N GLY A 39 -7.86 -2.93 0.34
CA GLY A 39 -8.33 -3.62 -0.86
C GLY A 39 -7.67 -3.17 -2.16
N GLY A 40 -6.42 -2.67 -2.10
CA GLY A 40 -5.63 -2.32 -3.28
C GLY A 40 -4.61 -3.40 -3.59
N LEU A 41 -4.48 -3.78 -4.86
CA LEU A 41 -3.50 -4.72 -5.37
C LEU A 41 -2.66 -4.06 -6.47
N TRP A 42 -1.35 -4.25 -6.38
CA TRP A 42 -0.39 -3.75 -7.35
C TRP A 42 0.51 -4.89 -7.77
N LEU A 43 0.54 -5.20 -9.05
CA LEU A 43 1.29 -6.31 -9.61
C LEU A 43 2.26 -5.76 -10.64
N ASN A 44 3.56 -5.86 -10.37
CA ASN A 44 4.60 -5.43 -11.29
C ASN A 44 4.94 -6.61 -12.22
N LEU A 45 4.48 -6.54 -13.45
CA LEU A 45 4.68 -7.57 -14.46
C LEU A 45 6.05 -7.38 -15.15
N PRO A 46 6.67 -8.47 -15.62
CA PRO A 46 7.86 -8.38 -16.45
C PRO A 46 7.57 -7.56 -17.74
N GLY A 47 8.59 -6.85 -18.24
CA GLY A 47 8.45 -5.96 -19.41
C GLY A 47 7.96 -4.54 -19.08
N GLY A 48 8.00 -4.12 -17.81
CA GLY A 48 7.64 -2.76 -17.38
C GLY A 48 6.14 -2.51 -17.20
N LEU A 49 5.33 -3.56 -17.39
CA LEU A 49 3.89 -3.49 -17.23
C LEU A 49 3.52 -3.51 -15.74
N ASN A 50 2.55 -2.69 -15.36
CA ASN A 50 2.05 -2.63 -13.98
C ASN A 50 0.53 -2.81 -13.99
N TYR A 51 0.05 -3.85 -13.31
CA TYR A 51 -1.37 -4.06 -13.11
C TYR A 51 -1.79 -3.53 -11.74
N ARG A 52 -2.83 -2.68 -11.74
CA ARG A 52 -3.38 -2.08 -10.52
C ARG A 52 -4.83 -2.47 -10.36
N GLY A 53 -5.07 -3.45 -9.51
CA GLY A 53 -6.41 -3.88 -9.12
C GLY A 53 -6.86 -3.20 -7.83
N ARG A 54 -8.17 -3.04 -7.66
CA ARG A 54 -8.78 -2.61 -6.40
C ARG A 54 -10.08 -3.38 -6.25
N TRP A 55 -10.29 -4.05 -5.12
CA TRP A 55 -11.47 -4.89 -4.87
C TRP A 55 -12.45 -4.27 -3.87
N LYS A 56 -12.46 -2.93 -3.79
CA LYS A 56 -13.40 -2.17 -2.97
C LYS A 56 -14.16 -1.18 -3.84
#